data_AF-A0A958NP04-F1
#
_entry.id   AF-A0A958NP04-F1
#
_cell.length_a   1.000
_cell.length_b   1.000
_cell.length_c   1.000
_cell.angle_alpha   90.00
_cell.angle_beta   90.00
_cell.angle_gamma   90.00
#
_symmetry.space_group_name_H-M   'P 1'
#
loop_
_entity.id
_entity.type
_entity.pdbx_description
1 polymer ?
#
loop_
_entity_poly.entity_id
_entity_poly.type
_entity_poly.pdbx_seq_one_letter_code
_entity_poly.pdbx_strand_id
1 'polypeptide(L)'
;MKKLILIGAGALFFLACGSNTPAPEVKTAEPVEPETTEPLAYDSIKAYEYGADDYGMKQYVMAFLKKGPNRDRDSAESYNLQRAHLDNITRLADEGKLVLAGPFLNDGEIRGIYVFDVKTVEEAKALTETDPAIQAGSLEMELIPWYGSAGLKGVYELHHQIAKLEI
;
A
#
# COMPACT_ATOMS: atom_id res chain seq x y z
N MET A 1 -56.20 -46.96 56.69
CA MET A 1 -57.20 -46.17 55.94
C MET A 1 -56.63 -44.78 55.66
N LYS A 2 -56.71 -44.37 54.39
CA LYS A 2 -56.80 -42.97 53.92
C LYS A 2 -55.66 -41.99 54.30
N LYS A 3 -54.96 -41.61 53.23
CA LYS A 3 -54.88 -40.24 52.66
C LYS A 3 -53.65 -39.37 52.99
N LEU A 4 -52.93 -39.12 51.88
CA LEU A 4 -52.78 -37.82 51.21
C LEU A 4 -51.62 -36.90 51.64
N ILE A 5 -50.58 -36.95 50.79
CA ILE A 5 -49.79 -35.86 50.17
C ILE A 5 -49.82 -34.50 50.87
N LEU A 6 -48.63 -34.00 51.25
CA LEU A 6 -48.25 -32.62 50.98
C LEU A 6 -46.73 -32.50 50.81
N ILE A 7 -46.34 -32.11 49.60
CA ILE A 7 -44.98 -31.79 49.16
C ILE A 7 -44.64 -30.43 49.75
N GLY A 8 -43.70 -30.40 50.70
CA GLY A 8 -43.07 -29.17 51.19
C GLY A 8 -41.66 -29.07 50.62
N ALA A 9 -41.49 -28.22 49.61
CA ALA A 9 -40.20 -27.93 48.99
C ALA A 9 -39.28 -27.22 50.00
N GLY A 10 -38.21 -27.91 50.41
CA GLY A 10 -37.10 -27.32 51.16
C GLY A 10 -36.23 -26.46 50.24
N ALA A 11 -36.06 -25.20 50.62
CA ALA A 11 -35.18 -24.25 49.96
C ALA A 11 -33.71 -24.66 50.16
N LEU A 12 -33.03 -25.03 49.06
CA LEU A 12 -31.57 -25.01 48.98
C LEU A 12 -31.15 -23.70 48.30
N PHE A 13 -30.65 -22.76 49.10
CA PHE A 13 -29.96 -21.56 48.60
C PHE A 13 -28.56 -21.97 48.13
N PHE A 14 -28.39 -22.19 46.83
CA PHE A 14 -27.07 -22.14 46.19
C PHE A 14 -26.71 -20.67 45.95
N LEU A 15 -25.80 -20.12 46.75
CA LEU A 15 -25.08 -18.88 46.40
C LEU A 15 -24.10 -19.21 45.26
N ALA A 16 -24.56 -19.10 44.02
CA ALA A 16 -23.69 -19.00 42.87
C ALA A 16 -23.08 -17.58 42.85
N CYS A 17 -21.75 -17.50 42.96
CA CYS A 17 -21.01 -16.29 42.61
C CYS A 17 -21.10 -16.08 41.10
N GLY A 18 -22.15 -15.40 40.64
CA GLY A 18 -22.23 -14.86 39.29
C GLY A 18 -21.49 -13.52 39.26
N SER A 19 -20.35 -13.47 38.58
CA SER A 19 -19.71 -12.21 38.20
C SER A 19 -20.63 -11.46 37.24
N ASN A 20 -21.48 -10.57 37.77
CA ASN A 20 -22.23 -9.60 37.00
C ASN A 20 -21.25 -8.57 36.42
N THR A 21 -20.63 -8.91 35.29
CA THR A 21 -20.06 -7.90 34.40
C THR A 21 -21.18 -7.56 33.42
N PRO A 22 -21.73 -6.33 33.43
CA PRO A 22 -22.68 -5.93 32.39
C PRO A 22 -21.96 -6.02 31.04
N ALA A 23 -22.61 -6.66 30.07
CA ALA A 23 -22.14 -6.62 28.68
C ALA A 23 -22.02 -5.14 28.24
N PRO A 24 -21.00 -4.78 27.44
CA PRO A 24 -20.88 -3.42 26.96
C PRO A 24 -22.14 -3.07 26.17
N GLU A 25 -22.82 -2.00 26.58
CA GLU A 25 -23.92 -1.40 25.83
C GLU A 25 -23.40 -1.07 24.43
N VAL A 26 -23.91 -1.77 23.42
CA VAL A 26 -23.76 -1.37 22.03
C VAL A 26 -24.53 -0.06 21.87
N LYS A 27 -23.84 1.07 22.01
CA LYS A 27 -24.37 2.36 21.57
C LYS A 27 -24.74 2.19 20.11
N THR A 28 -26.05 2.15 19.86
CA THR A 28 -26.61 2.20 18.52
C THR A 28 -26.11 3.51 17.93
N ALA A 29 -25.27 3.43 16.88
CA ALA A 29 -24.80 4.61 16.20
C ALA A 29 -26.03 5.39 15.71
N GLU A 30 -26.12 6.66 16.08
CA GLU A 30 -27.14 7.55 15.55
C GLU A 30 -27.04 7.57 14.01
N PRO A 31 -28.17 7.74 13.28
CA PRO A 31 -28.13 7.87 11.83
C PRO A 31 -27.24 9.08 11.47
N VAL A 32 -26.08 8.81 10.90
CA VAL A 32 -25.22 9.86 10.34
C VAL A 32 -25.97 10.40 9.13
N GLU A 33 -26.52 11.61 9.25
CA GLU A 33 -27.06 12.32 8.10
C GLU A 33 -25.98 12.40 7.01
N PRO A 34 -26.31 12.19 5.73
CA PRO A 34 -25.32 12.27 4.67
C PRO A 34 -24.79 13.71 4.63
N GLU A 35 -23.54 13.91 5.06
CA GLU A 35 -22.81 15.14 4.78
C GLU A 35 -22.84 15.34 3.26
N THR A 36 -23.43 16.47 2.85
CA THR A 36 -23.42 16.93 1.47
C THR A 36 -21.97 17.21 1.08
N THR A 37 -21.32 16.25 0.44
CA THR A 37 -20.01 16.46 -0.17
C THR A 37 -20.19 17.40 -1.35
N GLU A 38 -19.75 18.65 -1.19
CA GLU A 38 -19.53 19.54 -2.32
C GLU A 38 -18.70 18.78 -3.38
N PRO A 39 -19.11 18.76 -4.66
CA PRO A 39 -18.33 18.09 -5.70
C PRO A 39 -16.93 18.69 -5.72
N LEU A 40 -15.90 17.84 -5.66
CA LEU A 40 -14.50 18.27 -5.75
C LEU A 40 -14.34 19.13 -7.02
N ALA A 41 -14.09 20.43 -6.86
CA ALA A 41 -13.97 21.36 -7.97
C ALA A 41 -12.75 21.01 -8.83
N TYR A 42 -12.88 21.14 -10.15
CA TYR A 42 -11.81 20.89 -11.11
C TYR A 42 -10.65 21.90 -10.94
N ASP A 43 -9.44 21.39 -10.69
CA ASP A 43 -8.21 22.17 -10.59
C ASP A 43 -7.41 22.11 -11.90
N SER A 44 -7.64 23.11 -12.77
CA SER A 44 -6.98 23.19 -14.08
C SER A 44 -5.46 23.37 -14.01
N ILE A 45 -4.94 23.98 -12.93
CA ILE A 45 -3.50 24.21 -12.76
C ILE A 45 -2.82 22.87 -12.47
N LYS A 46 -3.34 22.11 -11.49
CA LYS A 46 -2.82 20.77 -11.20
C LYS A 46 -2.96 19.82 -12.37
N ALA A 47 -4.07 19.86 -13.09
CA ALA A 47 -4.26 19.04 -14.29
C ALA A 47 -3.13 19.30 -15.31
N TYR A 48 -2.81 20.57 -15.57
CA TYR A 48 -1.71 20.95 -16.45
C TYR A 48 -0.33 20.51 -15.92
N GLU A 49 -0.02 20.82 -14.65
CA GLU A 49 1.26 20.46 -14.02
C GLU A 49 1.50 18.95 -13.98
N TYR A 50 0.43 18.17 -13.82
CA TYR A 50 0.52 16.72 -13.77
C TYR A 50 0.55 16.09 -15.17
N GLY A 51 0.19 16.85 -16.21
CA GLY A 51 0.09 16.38 -17.59
C GLY A 51 -1.13 15.49 -17.79
N ALA A 52 -2.22 15.81 -17.10
CA ALA A 52 -3.48 15.09 -17.18
C ALA A 52 -4.23 15.40 -18.49
N ASP A 53 -4.90 14.39 -19.01
CA ASP A 53 -5.96 14.53 -20.01
C ASP A 53 -7.30 14.93 -19.37
N ASP A 54 -8.37 15.00 -20.17
CA ASP A 54 -9.72 15.38 -19.72
C ASP A 54 -10.30 14.43 -18.66
N TYR A 55 -9.75 13.22 -18.50
CA TYR A 55 -10.14 12.25 -17.48
C TYR A 55 -9.31 12.36 -16.19
N GLY A 56 -8.32 13.26 -16.13
CA GLY A 56 -7.39 13.31 -15.00
C GLY A 56 -6.30 12.24 -15.08
N MET A 57 -6.05 11.69 -16.27
CA MET A 57 -5.21 10.51 -16.49
C MET A 57 -4.05 10.84 -17.44
N LYS A 58 -3.04 9.98 -17.49
CA LYS A 58 -1.98 10.05 -18.50
C LYS A 58 -1.27 8.72 -18.70
N GLN A 59 -0.41 8.65 -19.72
CA GLN A 59 0.46 7.52 -19.97
C GLN A 59 1.73 7.58 -19.10
N TYR A 60 2.10 6.42 -18.57
CA TYR A 60 3.31 6.10 -17.83
C TYR A 60 3.96 4.83 -18.43
N VAL A 61 5.08 4.40 -17.85
CA VAL A 61 5.60 3.04 -18.04
C VAL A 61 5.62 2.32 -16.71
N MET A 62 4.87 1.22 -16.60
CA MET A 62 4.92 0.33 -15.45
C MET A 62 6.09 -0.65 -15.61
N ALA A 63 6.83 -0.89 -14.53
CA ALA A 63 7.83 -1.95 -14.49
C ALA A 63 7.41 -3.04 -13.51
N PHE A 64 7.55 -4.29 -13.92
CA PHE A 64 7.53 -5.44 -13.02
C PHE A 64 8.96 -5.87 -12.74
N LEU A 65 9.37 -5.75 -11.48
CA LEU A 65 10.69 -6.18 -11.04
C LEU A 65 10.64 -7.69 -10.82
N LYS A 66 11.34 -8.46 -11.64
CA LYS A 66 11.42 -9.92 -11.57
C LYS A 66 12.73 -10.34 -10.89
N LYS A 67 12.75 -11.54 -10.31
CA LYS A 67 14.00 -12.18 -9.89
C LYS A 67 14.93 -12.31 -11.10
N GLY A 68 16.15 -11.81 -10.97
CA GLY A 68 17.20 -12.02 -11.96
C GLY A 68 17.93 -13.35 -11.74
N PRO A 69 18.77 -13.76 -12.70
CA PRO A 69 19.49 -15.04 -12.66
C PRO A 69 20.64 -15.08 -11.64
N ASN A 70 21.16 -13.93 -11.21
CA ASN A 70 22.30 -13.84 -10.32
C ASN A 70 21.86 -13.36 -8.95
N ARG A 71 21.54 -14.28 -8.03
CA ARG A 71 21.03 -13.94 -6.69
C ARG A 71 21.83 -14.53 -5.53
N ASP A 72 22.65 -15.54 -5.79
CA ASP A 72 23.51 -16.16 -4.78
C ASP A 72 24.66 -15.20 -4.43
N ARG A 73 24.57 -14.59 -3.25
CA ARG A 73 25.56 -13.67 -2.67
C ARG A 73 25.61 -13.84 -1.16
N ASP A 74 26.70 -13.41 -0.56
CA ASP A 74 26.74 -13.34 0.90
C ASP A 74 25.82 -12.22 1.42
N SER A 75 25.58 -12.23 2.74
CA SER A 75 24.66 -11.29 3.38
C SER A 75 25.11 -9.83 3.31
N ALA A 76 26.41 -9.58 3.35
CA ALA A 76 26.96 -8.22 3.30
C ALA A 76 26.85 -7.65 1.88
N GLU A 77 27.19 -8.44 0.87
CA GLU A 77 26.99 -8.08 -0.54
C GLU A 77 25.51 -7.82 -0.86
N SER A 78 24.62 -8.71 -0.39
CA SER A 78 23.17 -8.56 -0.58
C SER A 78 22.64 -7.27 0.07
N TYR A 79 23.10 -6.96 1.28
CA TYR A 79 22.73 -5.72 1.98
C TYR A 79 23.21 -4.48 1.22
N ASN A 80 24.48 -4.45 0.80
CA ASN A 80 25.04 -3.32 0.07
C ASN A 80 24.35 -3.10 -1.27
N LEU A 81 24.02 -4.18 -1.99
CA LEU A 81 23.29 -4.11 -3.24
C LEU A 81 21.87 -3.57 -3.04
N GLN A 82 21.18 -4.03 -1.99
CA GLN A 82 19.84 -3.52 -1.66
C GLN A 82 19.88 -2.03 -1.28
N ARG A 83 20.90 -1.59 -0.54
CA ARG A 83 21.10 -0.17 -0.23
C ARG A 83 21.29 0.66 -1.49
N ALA A 84 22.20 0.25 -2.37
CA ALA A 84 22.46 0.96 -3.62
C ALA A 84 21.23 1.00 -4.56
N HIS A 85 20.42 -0.06 -4.53
CA HIS A 85 19.13 -0.10 -5.22
C HIS A 85 18.13 0.93 -4.66
N LEU A 86 18.02 1.05 -3.33
CA LEU A 86 17.18 2.06 -2.68
C LEU A 86 17.66 3.49 -2.98
N ASP A 87 18.96 3.74 -2.92
CA ASP A 87 19.54 5.04 -3.27
C ASP A 87 19.19 5.44 -4.72
N ASN A 88 19.17 4.47 -5.65
CA ASN A 88 18.74 4.71 -7.02
C ASN A 88 17.23 5.01 -7.13
N ILE A 89 16.38 4.33 -6.37
CA ILE A 89 14.94 4.62 -6.29
C ILE A 89 14.72 6.06 -5.82
N THR A 90 15.37 6.46 -4.72
CA THR A 90 15.26 7.82 -4.15
C THR A 90 15.68 8.86 -5.17
N ARG A 91 16.84 8.69 -5.81
CA ARG A 91 17.30 9.60 -6.88
C ARG A 91 16.26 9.75 -8.01
N LEU A 92 15.69 8.65 -8.47
CA LEU A 92 14.69 8.68 -9.55
C LEU A 92 13.37 9.33 -9.12
N ALA A 93 13.00 9.19 -7.85
CA ALA A 93 11.84 9.87 -7.28
C ALA A 93 12.09 11.39 -7.18
N ASP A 94 13.25 11.80 -6.68
CA ASP A 94 13.67 13.21 -6.58
C ASP A 94 13.72 13.90 -7.95
N GLU A 95 14.17 13.18 -8.99
CA GLU A 95 14.18 13.64 -10.39
C GLU A 95 12.78 13.68 -11.02
N GLY A 96 11.73 13.23 -10.32
CA GLY A 96 10.36 13.14 -10.81
C GLY A 96 10.17 12.09 -11.92
N LYS A 97 11.13 11.18 -12.08
CA LYS A 97 11.10 10.11 -13.10
C LYS A 97 10.36 8.87 -12.62
N LEU A 98 10.28 8.67 -11.31
CA LEU A 98 9.61 7.54 -10.67
C LEU A 98 8.56 8.06 -9.70
N VAL A 99 7.28 7.86 -10.00
CA VAL A 99 6.16 8.39 -9.19
C VAL A 99 5.64 7.40 -8.16
N LEU A 100 6.00 6.12 -8.31
CA LEU A 100 5.65 5.06 -7.38
C LEU A 100 6.66 3.93 -7.46
N ALA A 101 7.08 3.44 -6.30
CA ALA A 101 7.89 2.24 -6.18
C ALA A 101 7.47 1.45 -4.94
N GLY A 102 7.48 0.13 -5.02
CA GLY A 102 7.21 -0.69 -3.84
C GLY A 102 7.39 -2.19 -4.09
N PRO A 103 7.83 -2.94 -3.06
CA PRO A 103 7.90 -4.39 -3.13
C PRO A 103 6.52 -5.04 -2.99
N PHE A 104 6.36 -6.22 -3.58
CA PHE A 104 5.31 -7.13 -3.16
C PHE A 104 5.72 -7.81 -1.85
N LEU A 105 4.75 -8.07 -0.98
CA LEU A 105 5.00 -8.65 0.36
C LEU A 105 5.07 -10.19 0.36
N ASN A 106 5.23 -10.78 -0.82
CA ASN A 106 5.44 -12.21 -0.99
C ASN A 106 6.86 -12.48 -1.52
N ASP A 107 7.27 -13.75 -1.56
CA ASP A 107 8.55 -14.15 -2.16
C ASP A 107 8.36 -14.70 -3.60
N GLY A 108 7.37 -14.15 -4.31
CA GLY A 108 7.05 -14.53 -5.67
C GLY A 108 8.15 -14.15 -6.67
N GLU A 109 7.94 -14.57 -7.93
CA GLU A 109 8.86 -14.23 -9.03
C GLU A 109 8.89 -12.72 -9.31
N ILE A 110 7.76 -12.05 -9.13
CA ILE A 110 7.67 -10.59 -9.18
C ILE A 110 7.89 -10.04 -7.78
N ARG A 111 8.95 -9.26 -7.64
CA ARG A 111 9.47 -8.69 -6.39
C ARG A 111 8.86 -7.35 -6.05
N GLY A 112 8.38 -6.61 -7.04
CA GLY A 112 7.79 -5.29 -6.85
C GLY A 112 7.38 -4.65 -8.16
N ILE A 113 6.94 -3.40 -8.06
CA ILE A 113 6.58 -2.57 -9.20
C ILE A 113 7.19 -1.19 -9.11
N TYR A 114 7.43 -0.61 -10.29
CA TYR A 114 7.67 0.81 -10.49
C TYR A 114 6.62 1.41 -11.42
N VAL A 115 6.39 2.71 -11.28
CA VAL A 115 5.65 3.52 -12.26
C VAL A 115 6.52 4.72 -12.66
N PHE A 116 7.03 4.69 -13.87
CA PHE A 116 7.87 5.76 -14.43
C PHE A 116 7.01 6.84 -15.09
N ASP A 117 7.29 8.11 -14.77
CA ASP A 117 6.73 9.28 -15.48
C ASP A 117 7.61 9.63 -16.69
N VAL A 118 7.49 8.79 -17.71
CA VAL A 118 8.24 8.90 -18.98
C VAL A 118 7.32 8.58 -20.15
N LYS A 119 7.69 9.06 -21.34
CA LYS A 119 6.83 8.92 -22.53
C LYS A 119 6.95 7.55 -23.21
N THR A 120 8.11 6.90 -23.10
CA THR A 120 8.40 5.67 -23.86
C THR A 120 9.08 4.60 -23.02
N VAL A 121 8.96 3.35 -23.48
CA VAL A 121 9.61 2.19 -22.84
C VAL A 121 11.12 2.31 -22.90
N GLU A 122 11.67 2.93 -23.94
CA GLU A 122 13.12 3.14 -24.10
C GLU A 122 13.67 4.11 -23.05
N GLU A 123 12.95 5.18 -22.74
CA GLU A 123 13.34 6.09 -21.64
C GLU A 123 13.29 5.35 -20.30
N ALA A 124 12.22 4.60 -20.02
CA ALA A 124 12.13 3.77 -18.82
C ALA A 124 13.30 2.77 -18.75
N LYS A 125 13.60 2.06 -19.85
CA LYS A 125 14.71 1.10 -19.93
C LYS A 125 16.04 1.74 -19.59
N ALA A 126 16.34 2.91 -20.14
CA ALA A 126 17.56 3.64 -19.82
C ALA A 126 17.65 3.97 -18.32
N LEU A 127 16.53 4.32 -17.67
CA LEU A 127 16.49 4.53 -16.22
C LEU A 127 16.72 3.21 -15.45
N THR A 128 16.13 2.10 -15.89
CA THR A 128 16.34 0.78 -15.25
C THR A 128 17.80 0.33 -15.29
N GLU A 129 18.53 0.67 -16.36
CA GLU A 129 19.94 0.29 -16.54
C GLU A 129 20.88 1.05 -15.59
N THR A 130 20.40 2.11 -14.93
CA THR A 130 21.15 2.82 -13.88
C THR A 130 21.10 2.12 -12.52
N ASP A 131 20.22 1.14 -12.35
CA ASP A 131 20.00 0.44 -11.08
C ASP A 131 21.11 -0.62 -10.82
N PRO A 132 21.86 -0.52 -9.71
CA PRO A 132 22.87 -1.51 -9.35
C PRO A 132 22.33 -2.95 -9.28
N ALA A 133 21.07 -3.15 -8.87
CA ALA A 133 20.46 -4.48 -8.81
C ALA A 133 20.21 -5.08 -10.20
N ILE A 134 19.94 -4.24 -11.21
CA ILE A 134 19.82 -4.65 -12.61
C ILE A 134 21.20 -4.94 -13.20
N GLN A 135 22.17 -4.06 -12.97
CA GLN A 135 23.55 -4.24 -13.43
C GLN A 135 24.18 -5.52 -12.86
N ALA A 136 23.88 -5.86 -11.61
CA ALA A 136 24.33 -7.08 -10.96
C ALA A 136 23.56 -8.36 -11.41
N GLY A 137 22.48 -8.22 -12.19
CA GLY A 137 21.59 -9.32 -12.58
C GLY A 137 20.80 -9.93 -11.42
N SER A 138 20.65 -9.19 -10.30
CA SER A 138 19.82 -9.60 -9.16
C SER A 138 18.33 -9.44 -9.45
N LEU A 139 18.01 -8.48 -10.29
CA LEU A 139 16.68 -8.19 -10.80
C LEU A 139 16.70 -8.12 -12.33
N GLU A 140 15.52 -8.30 -12.92
CA GLU A 140 15.20 -7.96 -14.30
C GLU A 140 13.94 -7.10 -14.30
N MET A 141 13.76 -6.20 -15.27
CA MET A 141 12.54 -5.40 -15.40
C MET A 141 11.80 -5.71 -16.68
N GLU A 142 10.53 -6.06 -16.55
CA GLU A 142 9.58 -6.06 -17.66
C GLU A 142 8.85 -4.71 -17.69
N LEU A 143 8.88 -4.04 -18.84
CA LEU A 143 8.38 -2.66 -18.99
C LEU A 143 7.15 -2.63 -19.91
N ILE A 144 6.07 -2.02 -19.44
CA ILE A 144 4.78 -2.00 -20.13
C ILE A 144 4.20 -0.58 -20.09
N PRO A 145 3.81 0.03 -21.24
CA PRO A 145 3.05 1.27 -21.23
C PRO A 145 1.77 1.10 -20.42
N TRP A 146 1.49 2.05 -19.54
CA TRP A 146 0.34 1.97 -18.65
C TRP A 146 -0.37 3.31 -18.56
N TYR A 147 -1.70 3.29 -18.68
CA TYR A 147 -2.55 4.47 -18.55
C TYR A 147 -3.14 4.50 -17.14
N GLY A 148 -2.85 5.59 -16.41
CA GLY A 148 -3.17 5.71 -14.99
C GLY A 148 -3.44 7.15 -14.58
N SER A 149 -3.82 7.36 -13.31
CA SER A 149 -4.11 8.71 -12.81
C SER A 149 -2.89 9.62 -12.88
N ALA A 150 -3.07 10.83 -13.41
CA ALA A 150 -2.07 11.88 -13.36
C ALA A 150 -1.75 12.29 -11.90
N GLY A 151 -2.69 12.03 -10.97
CA GLY A 151 -2.54 12.26 -9.54
C GLY A 151 -1.39 11.51 -8.88
N LEU A 152 -0.84 10.46 -9.51
CA LEU A 152 0.35 9.78 -9.01
C LEU A 152 1.55 10.71 -8.81
N LYS A 153 1.66 11.79 -9.59
CA LYS A 153 2.71 12.79 -9.37
C LYS A 153 2.60 13.48 -8.01
N GLY A 154 1.39 13.63 -7.48
CA GLY A 154 1.17 14.19 -6.14
C GLY A 154 1.50 13.23 -5.00
N VAL A 155 1.70 11.93 -5.29
CA VAL A 155 2.05 10.93 -4.27
C VAL A 155 3.42 11.23 -3.67
N TYR A 156 4.36 11.76 -4.44
CA TYR A 156 5.69 12.14 -3.95
C TYR A 156 5.61 13.18 -2.83
N GLU A 157 4.93 14.30 -3.05
CA GLU A 157 4.78 15.34 -2.01
C GLU A 157 4.00 14.80 -0.80
N LEU A 158 2.90 14.08 -1.05
CA LEU A 158 2.10 13.49 0.01
C LEU A 158 2.92 12.49 0.85
N HIS A 159 3.81 11.72 0.22
CA HIS A 159 4.67 10.78 0.90
C HIS A 159 5.56 11.49 1.93
N HIS A 160 6.24 12.57 1.56
CA HIS A 160 7.08 13.33 2.50
C HIS A 160 6.27 14.01 3.62
N GLN A 161 5.01 14.36 3.37
CA GLN A 161 4.14 14.91 4.42
C GLN A 161 3.74 13.87 5.47
N ILE A 162 3.66 12.60 5.10
CA ILE A 162 3.22 11.51 6.01
C ILE A 162 4.39 10.66 6.53
N ALA A 163 5.56 10.74 5.89
CA ALA A 163 6.75 10.02 6.30
C ALA A 163 7.36 10.65 7.56
N LYS A 164 7.70 9.80 8.54
CA LYS A 164 8.48 10.22 9.73
C LYS A 164 9.98 10.10 9.51
N LEU A 165 10.38 9.25 8.57
CA LEU A 165 11.75 8.88 8.25
C LEU A 165 11.87 8.80 6.74
N GLU A 166 12.99 9.27 6.21
CA GLU A 166 13.38 9.03 4.82
C GLU A 166 13.96 7.62 4.67
N ILE A 167 13.81 7.04 3.48
CA ILE A 167 14.26 5.68 3.14
C ILE A 167 15.74 5.67 2.79
#